data_AF-A0A4S4L6R5-F1
#
_entry.id   AF-A0A4S4L6R5-F1
#
_cell.length_a   1.000
_cell.length_b   1.000
_cell.length_c   1.000
_cell.angle_alpha   90.00
_cell.angle_beta   90.00
_cell.angle_gamma   90.00
#
_symmetry.space_group_name_H-M   'P 1'
#
loop_
_entity.id
_entity.type
_entity.pdbx_description
1 polymer ?
#
loop_
_entity_poly.entity_id
_entity_poly.type
_entity_poly.pdbx_seq_one_letter_code
_entity_poly.pdbx_strand_id
1 'polypeptide(L)'
;MLSDLPLEIVEQILSWSTLVAIARFAQTCRVYHSLIYEARDQHLWRTLFLADLGVFRVDDPRKCRTPLGEPLVPPGVDFDWRSGLQRRVLAETIIAKPASCNADELNVVLATLVGMALNTPPATAAYTSSEISLNLVWLAAQSGLGAFLEYWHARRHTLTPEQRQRLAHLHTLFGLTTSDFSPAHRVESRAYVYDMCKYRAENEWGPFRLDGSVNWEHLLAVQHVMAMYIVMPPKDLVNFTTGFLPYCQTELPGKQTSSVRYDDWAGVEGTYTCSFCFIDHRVLLEFNEQEVSDNEPRDTSLFEASEFLEVFRSFPVSMHITGTNANPRHPTRPDIFFKGNVHNMHTMVGTVRVAEDDTIRWSFTSGEDDQMIWSSEGVQIGAGDPVGPFWLRKHTAEVSGD
;
A
#
# COMPACT_ATOMS: atom_id res chain seq x y z
N MET A 1 30.79 -12.12 39.46
CA MET A 1 30.20 -10.87 38.95
C MET A 1 29.79 -11.06 37.50
N LEU A 2 28.89 -10.23 36.96
CA LEU A 2 28.46 -10.32 35.55
C LEU A 2 29.64 -10.12 34.56
N SER A 3 30.73 -9.50 35.03
CA SER A 3 32.01 -9.35 34.34
C SER A 3 32.81 -10.65 34.18
N ASP A 4 32.48 -11.69 34.93
CA ASP A 4 33.22 -12.95 34.95
C ASP A 4 32.57 -14.00 34.03
N LEU A 5 31.44 -13.66 33.42
CA LEU A 5 30.72 -14.51 32.48
C LEU A 5 31.29 -14.35 31.06
N PRO A 6 31.31 -15.42 30.26
CA PRO A 6 31.54 -15.32 28.82
C PRO A 6 30.53 -14.37 28.16
N LEU A 7 30.95 -13.63 27.13
CA LEU A 7 30.11 -12.62 26.48
C LEU A 7 28.85 -13.24 25.86
N GLU A 8 28.93 -14.49 25.40
CA GLU A 8 27.81 -15.26 24.85
C GLU A 8 26.72 -15.50 25.90
N ILE A 9 27.11 -15.74 27.15
CA ILE A 9 26.17 -15.90 28.27
C ILE A 9 25.54 -14.55 28.63
N VAL A 10 26.30 -13.46 28.55
CA VAL A 10 25.76 -12.11 28.75
C VAL A 10 24.74 -11.78 27.66
N GLU A 11 25.03 -12.05 26.39
CA GLU A 11 24.06 -11.89 25.29
C GLU A 11 22.80 -12.72 25.51
N GLN A 12 22.96 -13.99 25.90
CA GLN A 12 21.83 -14.86 26.19
C GLN A 12 20.99 -14.33 27.35
N ILE A 13 21.58 -13.70 28.37
CA ILE A 13 20.81 -13.05 29.44
C ILE A 13 20.06 -11.82 28.89
N LEU A 14 20.72 -11.02 28.06
CA LEU A 14 20.13 -9.81 27.47
C LEU A 14 18.98 -10.13 26.51
N SER A 15 18.95 -11.30 25.87
CA SER A 15 17.84 -11.68 24.98
C SER A 15 16.50 -11.86 25.71
N TRP A 16 16.51 -12.01 27.04
CA TRP A 16 15.28 -12.08 27.86
C TRP A 16 14.91 -10.72 28.47
N SER A 17 15.65 -9.66 28.15
CA SER A 17 15.44 -8.32 28.70
C SER A 17 14.65 -7.42 27.75
N THR A 18 14.01 -6.39 28.28
CA THR A 18 13.35 -5.38 27.45
C THR A 18 14.39 -4.49 26.75
N LEU A 19 14.05 -3.94 25.59
CA LEU A 19 14.95 -3.05 24.84
C LEU A 19 15.41 -1.84 25.65
N VAL A 20 14.54 -1.32 26.53
CA VAL A 20 14.87 -0.24 27.47
C VAL A 20 15.92 -0.70 28.49
N ALA A 21 15.80 -1.91 29.03
CA ALA A 21 16.77 -2.46 29.95
C ALA A 21 18.13 -2.69 29.28
N ILE A 22 18.13 -3.18 28.04
CA ILE A 22 19.36 -3.38 27.24
C ILE A 22 20.06 -2.04 26.98
N ALA A 23 19.30 -1.01 26.58
CA ALA A 23 19.84 0.33 26.37
C ALA A 23 20.45 0.92 27.66
N ARG A 24 19.81 0.72 28.82
CA ARG A 24 20.36 1.14 30.13
C ARG A 24 21.60 0.33 30.51
N PHE A 25 21.58 -0.98 30.26
CA PHE A 25 22.71 -1.86 30.55
C PHE A 25 23.95 -1.46 29.74
N ALA A 26 23.78 -1.09 28.46
CA ALA A 26 24.86 -0.57 27.62
C ALA A 26 25.52 0.70 28.16
N GLN A 27 24.82 1.49 29.01
CA GLN A 27 25.36 2.70 29.62
C GLN A 27 26.20 2.43 30.87
N THR A 28 26.25 1.19 31.36
CA THR A 28 26.94 0.86 32.62
C THR A 28 28.46 0.79 32.46
N CYS A 29 28.97 0.26 31.34
CA CYS A 29 30.40 0.22 31.05
C CYS A 29 30.69 0.12 29.55
N ARG A 30 31.92 0.47 29.15
CA ARG A 30 32.35 0.43 27.74
C ARG A 30 32.33 -0.98 27.14
N VAL A 31 32.67 -2.01 27.93
CA VAL A 31 32.69 -3.40 27.44
C VAL A 31 31.29 -3.82 26.99
N TYR A 32 30.26 -3.53 27.80
CA TYR A 32 28.88 -3.86 27.45
C TYR A 32 28.31 -2.94 26.38
N HIS A 33 28.73 -1.67 26.31
CA HIS A 33 28.42 -0.81 25.17
C HIS A 33 28.93 -1.42 23.86
N SER A 34 30.21 -1.82 23.81
CA SER A 34 30.81 -2.42 22.63
C SER A 34 30.16 -3.77 22.28
N LEU A 35 29.84 -4.59 23.28
CA LEU A 35 29.10 -5.84 23.07
C LEU A 35 27.74 -5.59 22.39
N ILE A 36 26.99 -4.58 22.85
CA ILE A 36 25.64 -4.33 22.36
C ILE A 36 25.66 -3.58 21.02
N TYR A 37 26.49 -2.55 20.86
CA TYR A 37 26.38 -1.60 19.75
C TYR A 37 27.48 -1.71 18.69
N GLU A 38 28.61 -2.36 19.00
CA GLU A 38 29.80 -2.43 18.14
C GLU A 38 30.11 -3.87 17.69
N ALA A 39 29.34 -4.86 18.15
CA ALA A 39 29.44 -6.25 17.68
C ALA A 39 29.12 -6.34 16.18
N ARG A 40 30.04 -6.93 15.42
CA ARG A 40 29.97 -7.00 13.95
C ARG A 40 28.86 -7.90 13.42
N ASP A 41 28.56 -8.99 14.13
CA ASP A 41 27.59 -10.00 13.72
C ASP A 41 26.13 -9.63 14.04
N GLN A 42 25.93 -8.59 14.86
CA GLN A 42 24.63 -8.16 15.37
C GLN A 42 23.78 -9.31 15.94
N HIS A 43 24.42 -10.34 16.52
CA HIS A 43 23.75 -11.57 16.95
C HIS A 43 22.63 -11.28 17.97
N LEU A 44 22.91 -10.44 18.97
CA LEU A 44 21.93 -9.99 19.96
C LEU A 44 20.74 -9.27 19.30
N TRP A 45 20.98 -8.32 18.38
CA TRP A 45 19.92 -7.59 17.70
C TRP A 45 19.06 -8.48 16.82
N ARG A 46 19.66 -9.44 16.10
CA ARG A 46 18.92 -10.44 15.34
C ARG A 46 18.03 -11.28 16.24
N THR A 47 18.56 -11.70 17.39
CA THR A 47 17.80 -12.48 18.38
C THR A 47 16.62 -11.69 18.90
N LEU A 48 16.81 -10.42 19.27
CA LEU A 48 15.75 -9.54 19.75
C LEU A 48 14.71 -9.20 18.67
N PHE A 49 15.14 -9.02 17.42
CA PHE A 49 14.25 -8.73 16.30
C PHE A 49 13.31 -9.91 15.99
N LEU A 50 13.84 -11.13 16.06
CA LEU A 50 13.10 -12.36 15.77
C LEU A 50 12.40 -12.95 17.00
N ALA A 51 12.67 -12.41 18.19
CA ALA A 51 12.06 -12.88 19.42
C ALA A 51 10.57 -12.53 19.47
N ASP A 52 9.80 -13.41 20.08
CA ASP A 52 8.42 -13.13 20.45
C ASP A 52 8.41 -12.28 21.73
N LEU A 53 8.55 -10.96 21.57
CA LEU A 53 8.54 -9.98 22.66
C LEU A 53 7.10 -9.56 23.02
N GLY A 54 6.14 -10.48 22.93
CA GLY A 54 4.72 -10.23 23.22
C GLY A 54 4.01 -9.57 22.03
N VAL A 55 3.66 -8.29 22.15
CA VAL A 55 2.87 -7.57 21.11
C VAL A 55 3.73 -7.23 19.88
N PHE A 56 5.05 -7.24 20.03
CA PHE A 56 5.98 -6.90 18.96
C PHE A 56 6.56 -8.15 18.32
N ARG A 57 5.83 -8.68 17.32
CA ARG A 57 6.25 -9.82 16.48
C ARG A 57 6.14 -9.42 15.01
N VAL A 58 7.24 -9.52 14.28
CA VAL A 58 7.39 -9.06 12.89
C VAL A 58 8.02 -10.13 12.00
N ASP A 59 7.92 -9.96 10.69
CA ASP A 59 8.44 -10.93 9.73
C ASP A 59 9.97 -10.95 9.70
N ASP A 60 10.54 -12.13 9.41
CA ASP A 60 11.97 -12.25 9.11
C ASP A 60 12.27 -11.57 7.76
N PRO A 61 13.06 -10.47 7.72
CA PRO A 61 13.34 -9.72 6.49
C PRO A 61 13.98 -10.57 5.39
N ARG A 62 14.68 -11.65 5.75
CA ARG A 62 15.32 -12.57 4.80
C ARG A 62 14.31 -13.41 4.02
N LYS A 63 13.11 -13.59 4.56
CA LYS A 63 11.99 -14.29 3.92
C LYS A 63 11.10 -13.35 3.12
N CYS A 64 11.20 -12.04 3.35
CA CYS A 64 10.38 -11.05 2.70
C CYS A 64 10.80 -10.85 1.23
N ARG A 65 9.85 -10.39 0.43
CA ARG A 65 10.03 -9.99 -0.97
C ARG A 65 9.54 -8.56 -1.17
N THR A 66 10.09 -7.86 -2.14
CA THR A 66 9.54 -6.59 -2.62
C THR A 66 8.22 -6.83 -3.37
N PRO A 67 7.42 -5.79 -3.68
CA PRO A 67 6.21 -5.96 -4.50
C PRO A 67 6.46 -6.59 -5.86
N LEU A 68 7.66 -6.41 -6.42
CA LEU A 68 8.05 -7.07 -7.67
C LEU A 68 8.42 -8.54 -7.47
N GLY A 69 8.61 -9.03 -6.25
CA GLY A 69 9.00 -10.40 -5.94
C GLY A 69 10.50 -10.62 -5.75
N GLU A 70 11.30 -9.54 -5.70
CA GLU A 70 12.74 -9.64 -5.45
C GLU A 70 13.02 -9.86 -3.96
N PRO A 71 14.08 -10.60 -3.58
CA PRO A 71 14.49 -10.73 -2.18
C PRO A 71 14.74 -9.37 -1.52
N LEU A 72 14.05 -9.07 -0.41
CA LEU A 72 14.28 -7.84 0.34
C LEU A 72 15.73 -7.73 0.83
N VAL A 73 16.30 -8.86 1.25
CA VAL A 73 17.71 -8.99 1.61
C VAL A 73 18.39 -9.81 0.51
N PRO A 74 19.21 -9.19 -0.36
CA PRO A 74 19.89 -9.89 -1.43
C PRO A 74 20.84 -10.98 -0.90
N PRO A 75 21.09 -12.06 -1.67
CA PRO A 75 22.05 -13.09 -1.29
C PRO A 75 23.44 -12.49 -1.03
N GLY A 76 24.04 -12.82 0.11
CA GLY A 76 25.37 -12.33 0.50
C GLY A 76 25.39 -10.92 1.11
N VAL A 77 24.25 -10.28 1.30
CA VAL A 77 24.13 -9.00 2.01
C VAL A 77 23.58 -9.27 3.41
N ASP A 78 24.25 -8.76 4.44
CA ASP A 78 23.77 -8.83 5.81
C ASP A 78 22.70 -7.76 6.08
N PHE A 79 21.63 -8.15 6.77
CA PHE A 79 20.59 -7.22 7.20
C PHE A 79 21.03 -6.47 8.46
N ASP A 80 20.83 -5.15 8.50
CA ASP A 80 21.08 -4.33 9.68
C ASP A 80 19.95 -4.48 10.71
N TRP A 81 20.05 -5.52 11.53
CA TRP A 81 19.07 -5.90 12.55
C TRP A 81 18.83 -4.80 13.57
N ARG A 82 19.88 -4.11 14.01
CA ARG A 82 19.81 -3.00 14.96
C ARG A 82 18.95 -1.87 14.41
N SER A 83 19.31 -1.33 13.25
CA SER A 83 18.57 -0.22 12.64
C SER A 83 17.16 -0.65 12.24
N GLY A 84 16.97 -1.90 11.84
CA GLY A 84 15.66 -2.48 11.55
C GLY A 84 14.72 -2.48 12.77
N LEU A 85 15.23 -2.88 13.94
CA LEU A 85 14.47 -2.92 15.20
C LEU A 85 14.21 -1.51 15.73
N GLN A 86 15.25 -0.67 15.78
CA GLN A 86 15.15 0.69 16.32
C GLN A 86 14.12 1.54 15.58
N ARG A 87 14.07 1.45 14.24
CA ARG A 87 13.07 2.18 13.43
C ARG A 87 11.64 1.74 13.69
N ARG A 88 11.40 0.47 14.00
CA ARG A 88 10.05 -0.03 14.32
C ARG A 88 9.61 0.36 15.72
N VAL A 89 10.52 0.32 16.70
CA VAL A 89 10.25 0.85 18.06
C VAL A 89 9.97 2.35 18.01
N LEU A 90 10.71 3.09 17.17
CA LEU A 90 10.43 4.49 16.91
C LEU A 90 9.02 4.66 16.30
N ALA A 91 8.67 3.88 15.28
CA ALA A 91 7.35 3.92 14.67
C ALA A 91 6.22 3.65 15.67
N GLU A 92 6.35 2.62 16.51
CA GLU A 92 5.40 2.33 17.59
C GLU A 92 5.24 3.52 18.56
N THR A 93 6.37 4.10 18.98
CA THR A 93 6.39 5.25 19.90
C THR A 93 5.69 6.47 19.30
N ILE A 94 5.98 6.77 18.03
CA ILE A 94 5.41 7.91 17.30
C ILE A 94 3.95 7.68 16.95
N ILE A 95 3.51 6.46 16.63
CA ILE A 95 2.09 6.13 16.46
C ILE A 95 1.33 6.42 17.75
N ALA A 96 1.86 6.01 18.90
CA ALA A 96 1.22 6.26 20.19
C ALA A 96 1.25 7.75 20.59
N LYS A 97 2.26 8.51 20.14
CA LYS A 97 2.46 9.93 20.47
C LYS A 97 2.90 10.74 19.24
N PRO A 98 2.01 11.03 18.28
CA PRO A 98 2.40 11.70 17.03
C PRO A 98 3.00 13.09 17.26
N ALA A 99 2.56 13.79 18.31
CA ALA A 99 3.02 15.13 18.67
C ALA A 99 4.48 15.22 19.13
N SER A 100 5.13 14.11 19.50
CA SER A 100 6.55 14.13 19.88
C SER A 100 7.51 13.96 18.70
N CYS A 101 6.99 13.75 17.49
CA CYS A 101 7.80 13.47 16.31
C CYS A 101 8.35 14.77 15.69
N ASN A 102 9.63 14.76 15.34
CA ASN A 102 10.19 15.78 14.45
C ASN A 102 10.09 15.38 12.97
N ALA A 103 10.43 16.30 12.06
CA ALA A 103 10.28 16.08 10.62
C ALA A 103 11.14 14.94 10.05
N ASP A 104 12.38 14.79 10.55
CA ASP A 104 13.29 13.74 10.09
C ASP A 104 12.83 12.36 10.57
N GLU A 105 12.38 12.28 11.83
CA GLU A 105 11.77 11.07 12.40
C GLU A 105 10.53 10.66 11.62
N LEU A 106 9.67 11.60 11.24
CA LEU A 106 8.43 11.29 10.52
C LEU A 106 8.71 10.58 9.19
N ASN A 107 9.72 11.05 8.45
CA ASN A 107 10.14 10.40 7.21
C ASN A 107 10.58 8.95 7.44
N VAL A 108 11.37 8.71 8.49
CA VAL A 108 11.84 7.38 8.87
C VAL A 108 10.67 6.48 9.29
N VAL A 109 9.73 7.01 10.08
CA VAL A 109 8.55 6.29 10.54
C VAL A 109 7.66 5.89 9.37
N LEU A 110 7.27 6.85 8.52
CA LEU A 110 6.44 6.58 7.34
C LEU A 110 7.11 5.58 6.39
N ALA A 111 8.43 5.70 6.17
CA ALA A 111 9.16 4.77 5.31
C ALA A 111 9.21 3.36 5.90
N THR A 112 9.32 3.25 7.22
CA THR A 112 9.30 1.97 7.92
C THR A 112 7.94 1.31 7.83
N LEU A 113 6.85 2.06 8.04
CA LEU A 113 5.48 1.52 8.00
C LEU A 113 5.07 1.09 6.59
N VAL A 114 5.33 1.91 5.58
CA VAL A 114 5.11 1.53 4.16
C VAL A 114 5.96 0.31 3.80
N GLY A 115 7.23 0.28 4.23
CA GLY A 115 8.11 -0.85 3.99
C GLY A 115 7.65 -2.14 4.67
N MET A 116 7.02 -2.06 5.85
CA MET A 116 6.42 -3.21 6.52
C MET A 116 5.19 -3.74 5.79
N ALA A 117 4.36 -2.85 5.23
CA ALA A 117 3.17 -3.22 4.48
C ALA A 117 3.53 -3.88 3.13
N LEU A 118 4.52 -3.35 2.42
CA LEU A 118 4.86 -3.81 1.07
C LEU A 118 5.88 -4.95 1.01
N ASN A 119 6.77 -5.06 2.00
CA ASN A 119 7.81 -6.09 1.98
C ASN A 119 7.46 -7.22 2.93
N THR A 120 6.63 -8.14 2.45
CA THR A 120 6.10 -9.27 3.22
C THR A 120 6.71 -10.59 2.74
N PRO A 121 6.67 -11.65 3.56
CA PRO A 121 6.85 -13.01 3.05
C PRO A 121 5.77 -13.33 2.01
N PRO A 122 6.09 -14.09 0.96
CA PRO A 122 5.08 -14.55 0.03
C PRO A 122 4.11 -15.54 0.70
N ALA A 123 2.84 -15.50 0.33
CA ALA A 123 1.84 -16.50 0.69
C ALA A 123 1.62 -17.49 -0.46
N THR A 124 1.27 -18.73 -0.16
CA THR A 124 0.80 -19.67 -1.19
C THR A 124 -0.68 -19.48 -1.50
N ALA A 125 -1.13 -19.97 -2.65
CA ALA A 125 -2.54 -19.92 -3.05
C ALA A 125 -3.50 -20.66 -2.09
N ALA A 126 -3.01 -21.56 -1.24
CA ALA A 126 -3.82 -22.21 -0.20
C ALA A 126 -4.09 -21.30 1.01
N TYR A 127 -3.37 -20.18 1.10
CA TYR A 127 -3.46 -19.12 2.11
C TYR A 127 -3.88 -19.60 3.51
N THR A 128 -2.94 -20.16 4.25
CA THR A 128 -3.17 -20.62 5.63
C THR A 128 -2.93 -19.49 6.63
N SER A 129 -3.57 -19.57 7.81
CA SER A 129 -3.36 -18.58 8.89
C SER A 129 -1.90 -18.48 9.36
N SER A 130 -1.10 -19.54 9.16
CA SER A 130 0.34 -19.55 9.44
C SER A 130 1.19 -18.77 8.43
N GLU A 131 0.64 -18.45 7.26
CA GLU A 131 1.34 -17.71 6.20
C GLU A 131 1.07 -16.20 6.26
N ILE A 132 0.11 -15.75 7.09
CA ILE A 132 -0.20 -14.34 7.23
C ILE A 132 1.04 -13.59 7.70
N SER A 133 1.41 -12.54 6.96
CA SER A 133 2.53 -11.67 7.32
C SER A 133 2.35 -11.08 8.71
N LEU A 134 3.38 -11.26 9.54
CA LEU A 134 3.42 -10.72 10.90
C LEU A 134 3.55 -9.20 10.88
N ASN A 135 4.19 -8.62 9.87
CA ASN A 135 4.20 -7.17 9.67
C ASN A 135 2.77 -6.63 9.46
N LEU A 136 1.96 -7.30 8.64
CA LEU A 136 0.57 -6.90 8.39
C LEU A 136 -0.31 -7.07 9.62
N VAL A 137 -0.16 -8.19 10.34
CA VAL A 137 -0.85 -8.41 11.62
C VAL A 137 -0.49 -7.31 12.63
N TRP A 138 0.79 -6.98 12.74
CA TRP A 138 1.25 -5.92 13.64
C TRP A 138 0.65 -4.57 13.26
N LEU A 139 0.66 -4.19 11.97
CA LEU A 139 0.06 -2.95 11.47
C LEU A 139 -1.44 -2.89 11.76
N ALA A 140 -2.17 -3.97 11.50
CA ALA A 140 -3.61 -4.05 11.78
C ALA A 140 -3.93 -4.00 13.28
N ALA A 141 -3.04 -4.51 14.13
CA ALA A 141 -3.19 -4.49 15.58
C ALA A 141 -2.85 -3.12 16.22
N GLN A 142 -2.25 -2.17 15.48
CA GLN A 142 -1.91 -0.85 16.00
C GLN A 142 -3.17 0.04 16.14
N SER A 143 -3.79 0.04 17.32
CA SER A 143 -4.98 0.85 17.61
C SER A 143 -4.78 2.36 17.41
N GLY A 144 -3.55 2.85 17.57
CA GLY A 144 -3.21 4.26 17.36
C GLY A 144 -3.00 4.66 15.89
N LEU A 145 -2.91 3.72 14.95
CA LEU A 145 -2.48 4.02 13.58
C LEU A 145 -3.49 4.90 12.82
N GLY A 146 -4.79 4.67 13.01
CA GLY A 146 -5.83 5.55 12.45
C GLY A 146 -5.73 6.99 12.98
N ALA A 147 -5.57 7.15 14.30
CA ALA A 147 -5.39 8.46 14.92
C ALA A 147 -4.07 9.14 14.49
N PHE A 148 -3.02 8.36 14.25
CA PHE A 148 -1.76 8.86 13.68
C PHE A 148 -1.96 9.41 12.26
N LEU A 149 -2.68 8.69 11.39
CA LEU A 149 -2.99 9.15 10.03
C LEU A 149 -3.81 10.44 10.07
N GLU A 150 -4.88 10.48 10.87
CA GLU A 150 -5.73 11.66 11.05
C GLU A 150 -4.93 12.86 11.59
N TYR A 151 -4.07 12.65 12.59
CA TYR A 151 -3.26 13.70 13.20
C TYR A 151 -2.38 14.42 12.16
N TRP A 152 -1.73 13.66 11.28
CA TRP A 152 -0.87 14.21 10.24
C TRP A 152 -1.63 14.71 9.02
N HIS A 153 -2.79 14.11 8.70
CA HIS A 153 -3.69 14.63 7.67
C HIS A 153 -4.16 16.05 8.01
N ALA A 154 -4.62 16.28 9.25
CA ALA A 154 -5.00 17.60 9.74
C ALA A 154 -3.85 18.63 9.71
N ARG A 155 -2.59 18.16 9.67
CA ARG A 155 -1.36 18.97 9.62
C ARG A 155 -0.64 18.87 8.28
N ARG A 156 -1.31 18.42 7.21
CA ARG A 156 -0.68 18.25 5.89
C ARG A 156 0.04 19.49 5.38
N HIS A 157 -0.43 20.68 5.74
CA HIS A 157 0.19 21.95 5.36
C HIS A 157 1.57 22.19 6.00
N THR A 158 1.90 21.48 7.08
CA THR A 158 3.23 21.54 7.72
C THR A 158 4.19 20.48 7.17
N LEU A 159 3.72 19.58 6.29
CA LEU A 159 4.49 18.47 5.75
C LEU A 159 5.18 18.87 4.45
N THR A 160 6.38 18.30 4.22
CA THR A 160 7.00 18.38 2.90
C THR A 160 6.17 17.62 1.86
N PRO A 161 6.29 17.92 0.56
CA PRO A 161 5.60 17.17 -0.49
C PRO A 161 5.84 15.65 -0.39
N GLU A 162 7.06 15.23 -0.10
CA GLU A 162 7.45 13.81 0.00
C GLU A 162 6.83 13.14 1.23
N GLN A 163 6.72 13.86 2.35
CA GLN A 163 6.02 13.39 3.54
C GLN A 163 4.53 13.18 3.28
N ARG A 164 3.88 14.13 2.57
CA ARG A 164 2.46 14.00 2.20
C ARG A 164 2.22 12.78 1.32
N GLN A 165 3.07 12.58 0.30
CA GLN A 165 2.98 11.44 -0.59
C GLN A 165 3.17 10.11 0.15
N ARG A 166 4.12 10.05 1.09
CA ARG A 166 4.35 8.82 1.87
C ARG A 166 3.27 8.55 2.91
N LEU A 167 2.71 9.60 3.51
CA LEU A 167 1.53 9.51 4.39
C LEU A 167 0.33 8.97 3.61
N ALA A 168 0.08 9.53 2.42
CA ALA A 168 -0.99 9.07 1.55
C ALA A 168 -0.77 7.62 1.12
N HIS A 169 0.45 7.23 0.75
CA HIS A 169 0.79 5.84 0.42
C HIS A 169 0.51 4.89 1.58
N LEU A 170 0.91 5.25 2.81
CA LEU A 170 0.61 4.45 3.99
C LEU A 170 -0.91 4.32 4.20
N HIS A 171 -1.68 5.40 4.05
CA HIS A 171 -3.13 5.40 4.19
C HIS A 171 -3.80 4.54 3.11
N THR A 172 -3.33 4.63 1.88
CA THR A 172 -3.75 3.79 0.75
C THR A 172 -3.60 2.30 1.08
N LEU A 173 -2.43 1.89 1.60
CA LEU A 173 -2.16 0.50 2.00
C LEU A 173 -2.94 0.07 3.24
N PHE A 174 -3.09 0.97 4.21
CA PHE A 174 -3.79 0.70 5.46
C PHE A 174 -5.30 0.54 5.23
N GLY A 175 -5.89 1.37 4.37
CA GLY A 175 -7.31 1.42 4.07
C GLY A 175 -8.08 2.42 4.92
N LEU A 176 -9.41 2.25 4.92
CA LEU A 176 -10.31 3.21 5.57
C LEU A 176 -10.16 3.18 7.09
N THR A 177 -10.10 4.37 7.65
CA THR A 177 -10.15 4.70 9.07
C THR A 177 -11.53 5.24 9.43
N THR A 178 -11.83 5.33 10.73
CA THR A 178 -13.10 5.91 11.21
C THR A 178 -13.32 7.34 10.73
N SER A 179 -12.26 8.16 10.67
CA SER A 179 -12.36 9.55 10.23
C SER A 179 -12.73 9.69 8.76
N ASP A 180 -12.39 8.71 7.92
CA ASP A 180 -12.65 8.74 6.47
C ASP A 180 -14.16 8.75 6.18
N PHE A 181 -14.98 8.15 7.05
CA PHE A 181 -16.44 8.18 6.93
C PHE A 181 -17.07 9.54 7.24
N SER A 182 -16.28 10.55 7.62
CA SER A 182 -16.81 11.90 7.85
C SER A 182 -17.28 12.54 6.53
N PRO A 183 -18.39 13.32 6.56
CA PRO A 183 -18.84 14.05 5.37
C PRO A 183 -17.77 14.97 4.78
N ALA A 184 -16.95 15.60 5.63
CA ALA A 184 -15.89 16.51 5.21
C ALA A 184 -14.81 15.80 4.37
N HIS A 185 -14.31 14.64 4.80
CA HIS A 185 -13.31 13.89 4.03
C HIS A 185 -13.89 13.35 2.71
N ARG A 186 -15.18 13.00 2.69
CA ARG A 186 -15.85 12.57 1.46
C ARG A 186 -15.96 13.71 0.45
N VAL A 187 -16.35 14.91 0.90
CA VAL A 187 -16.38 16.13 0.08
C VAL A 187 -14.99 16.46 -0.47
N GLU A 188 -13.97 16.41 0.39
CA GLU A 188 -12.59 16.67 0.01
C GLU A 188 -12.09 15.72 -1.07
N SER A 189 -12.32 14.42 -0.92
CA SER A 189 -11.88 13.43 -1.91
C SER A 189 -12.63 13.55 -3.23
N ARG A 190 -13.93 13.84 -3.20
CA ARG A 190 -14.72 14.11 -4.42
C ARG A 190 -14.23 15.36 -5.14
N ALA A 191 -14.01 16.44 -4.40
CA ALA A 191 -13.49 17.69 -4.98
C ALA A 191 -12.12 17.48 -5.63
N TYR A 192 -11.26 16.65 -5.03
CA TYR A 192 -9.98 16.29 -5.62
C TYR A 192 -10.16 15.43 -6.88
N VAL A 193 -10.99 14.39 -6.84
CA VAL A 193 -11.17 13.43 -7.94
C VAL A 193 -11.84 14.07 -9.15
N TYR A 194 -12.80 14.97 -8.96
CA TYR A 194 -13.55 15.59 -10.06
C TYR A 194 -12.95 16.93 -10.55
N ASP A 195 -11.82 17.35 -10.00
CA ASP A 195 -11.07 18.51 -10.50
C ASP A 195 -10.31 18.12 -11.78
N MET A 196 -10.81 18.59 -12.93
CA MET A 196 -10.22 18.29 -14.24
C MET A 196 -8.80 18.83 -14.38
N CYS A 197 -8.40 19.84 -13.61
CA CYS A 197 -7.04 20.36 -13.61
C CYS A 197 -6.00 19.31 -13.16
N LYS A 198 -6.42 18.23 -12.49
CA LYS A 198 -5.56 17.11 -12.05
C LYS A 198 -5.32 16.06 -13.13
N TYR A 199 -5.99 16.13 -14.28
CA TYR A 199 -5.86 15.17 -15.36
C TYR A 199 -5.39 15.91 -16.61
N ARG A 200 -4.14 15.69 -17.01
CA ARG A 200 -3.51 16.36 -18.15
C ARG A 200 -2.69 15.37 -18.97
N ALA A 201 -2.32 15.77 -20.17
CA ALA A 201 -1.45 14.93 -21.00
C ALA A 201 -0.09 14.65 -20.32
N GLU A 202 0.44 15.62 -19.56
CA GLU A 202 1.74 15.51 -18.91
C GLU A 202 1.79 14.49 -17.77
N ASN A 203 0.64 14.15 -17.17
CA ASN A 203 0.53 13.08 -16.17
C ASN A 203 -0.24 11.87 -16.69
N GLU A 204 -0.27 11.69 -18.01
CA GLU A 204 -0.95 10.57 -18.68
C GLU A 204 -2.44 10.45 -18.32
N TRP A 205 -3.08 11.53 -17.85
CA TRP A 205 -4.46 11.53 -17.34
C TRP A 205 -4.69 10.58 -16.15
N GLY A 206 -3.62 10.25 -15.42
CA GLY A 206 -3.66 9.31 -14.30
C GLY A 206 -3.18 9.92 -12.97
N PRO A 207 -3.14 9.11 -11.90
CA PRO A 207 -2.62 9.51 -10.61
C PRO A 207 -1.08 9.54 -10.61
N PHE A 208 -0.50 10.27 -11.55
CA PHE A 208 0.95 10.38 -11.75
C PHE A 208 1.43 11.82 -11.57
N ARG A 209 2.69 11.96 -11.17
CA ARG A 209 3.43 13.22 -11.09
C ARG A 209 4.17 13.45 -12.40
N LEU A 210 4.62 14.68 -12.61
CA LEU A 210 5.34 15.07 -13.84
C LEU A 210 6.70 14.36 -14.01
N ASP A 211 7.29 13.90 -12.91
CA ASP A 211 8.51 13.06 -12.91
C ASP A 211 8.21 11.59 -13.24
N GLY A 212 6.95 11.28 -13.56
CA GLY A 212 6.46 9.95 -13.83
C GLY A 212 6.06 9.18 -12.57
N SER A 213 6.50 9.55 -11.36
CA SER A 213 6.20 8.79 -10.13
C SER A 213 4.71 8.83 -9.75
N VAL A 214 4.26 7.89 -8.92
CA VAL A 214 2.87 7.87 -8.45
C VAL A 214 2.55 9.08 -7.57
N ASN A 215 1.42 9.73 -7.85
CA ASN A 215 0.79 10.71 -6.98
C ASN A 215 -0.13 9.99 -5.98
N TRP A 216 0.41 9.64 -4.81
CA TRP A 216 -0.30 8.90 -3.78
C TRP A 216 -1.45 9.68 -3.15
N GLU A 217 -1.38 11.02 -3.10
CA GLU A 217 -2.52 11.84 -2.64
C GLU A 217 -3.71 11.72 -3.61
N HIS A 218 -3.43 11.69 -4.92
CA HIS A 218 -4.46 11.45 -5.94
C HIS A 218 -5.02 10.03 -5.84
N LEU A 219 -4.14 9.03 -5.75
CA LEU A 219 -4.56 7.63 -5.64
C LEU A 219 -5.38 7.38 -4.37
N LEU A 220 -5.02 7.99 -3.24
CA LEU A 220 -5.79 7.93 -2.00
C LEU A 220 -7.18 8.53 -2.16
N ALA A 221 -7.30 9.71 -2.79
CA ALA A 221 -8.60 10.34 -3.03
C ALA A 221 -9.51 9.47 -3.90
N VAL A 222 -8.96 8.89 -4.97
CA VAL A 222 -9.68 7.94 -5.86
C VAL A 222 -10.11 6.69 -5.09
N GLN A 223 -9.19 6.07 -4.35
CA GLN A 223 -9.48 4.92 -3.51
C GLN A 223 -10.58 5.24 -2.49
N HIS A 224 -10.51 6.40 -1.85
CA HIS A 224 -11.48 6.81 -0.83
C HIS A 224 -12.88 6.97 -1.43
N VAL A 225 -13.04 7.69 -2.54
CA VAL A 225 -14.35 7.85 -3.21
C VAL A 225 -14.95 6.48 -3.56
N MET A 226 -14.15 5.59 -4.13
CA MET A 226 -14.61 4.25 -4.51
C MET A 226 -14.94 3.37 -3.30
N ALA A 227 -14.09 3.37 -2.28
CA ALA A 227 -14.25 2.55 -1.09
C ALA A 227 -15.53 2.91 -0.33
N MET A 228 -15.94 4.19 -0.34
CA MET A 228 -17.17 4.65 0.31
C MET A 228 -18.47 4.07 -0.28
N TYR A 229 -18.42 3.44 -1.47
CA TYR A 229 -19.54 2.68 -2.04
C TYR A 229 -19.49 1.18 -1.72
N ILE A 230 -18.28 0.64 -1.61
CA ILE A 230 -18.04 -0.80 -1.47
C ILE A 230 -18.08 -1.20 0.01
N VAL A 231 -17.60 -0.33 0.88
CA VAL A 231 -17.46 -0.55 2.31
C VAL A 231 -18.65 0.05 3.04
N MET A 232 -19.40 -0.78 3.76
CA MET A 232 -20.44 -0.27 4.65
C MET A 232 -19.82 0.41 5.87
N PRO A 233 -20.35 1.56 6.32
CA PRO A 233 -19.90 2.19 7.55
C PRO A 233 -20.10 1.24 8.73
N PRO A 234 -19.11 1.07 9.60
CA PRO A 234 -19.23 0.16 10.73
C PRO A 234 -20.38 0.59 11.66
N LYS A 235 -21.24 -0.37 12.03
CA LYS A 235 -22.30 -0.14 13.03
C LYS A 235 -21.74 0.04 14.44
N ASP A 236 -20.56 -0.52 14.70
CA ASP A 236 -19.82 -0.41 15.95
C ASP A 236 -18.43 0.21 15.69
N LEU A 237 -18.19 1.40 16.26
CA LEU A 237 -17.05 2.30 16.01
C LEU A 237 -15.71 1.83 16.60
N VAL A 238 -15.61 0.60 17.12
CA VAL A 238 -14.41 0.14 17.82
C VAL A 238 -13.60 -0.77 16.90
N ASN A 239 -12.50 -0.24 16.37
CA ASN A 239 -11.46 -0.98 15.63
C ASN A 239 -11.89 -1.60 14.28
N PHE A 240 -12.76 -0.94 13.52
CA PHE A 240 -13.06 -1.40 12.16
C PHE A 240 -12.06 -0.80 11.16
N THR A 241 -11.11 -1.61 10.72
CA THR A 241 -10.29 -1.33 9.54
C THR A 241 -10.84 -2.14 8.37
N THR A 242 -11.38 -1.50 7.35
CA THR A 242 -11.57 -2.17 6.06
C THR A 242 -10.24 -2.11 5.32
N GLY A 243 -9.30 -2.90 5.85
CA GLY A 243 -7.91 -2.75 5.51
C GLY A 243 -7.59 -3.36 4.16
N PHE A 244 -6.81 -2.65 3.35
CA PHE A 244 -6.19 -3.23 2.16
C PHE A 244 -4.92 -4.00 2.51
N LEU A 245 -4.50 -3.96 3.78
CA LEU A 245 -3.33 -4.67 4.29
C LEU A 245 -3.27 -6.15 3.87
N PRO A 246 -4.35 -6.96 3.97
CA PRO A 246 -4.27 -8.37 3.55
C PRO A 246 -3.87 -8.54 2.08
N TYR A 247 -4.25 -7.59 1.21
CA TYR A 247 -3.91 -7.60 -0.21
C TYR A 247 -2.49 -7.09 -0.50
N CYS A 248 -1.78 -6.60 0.51
CA CYS A 248 -0.38 -6.21 0.36
C CYS A 248 0.57 -7.41 0.32
N GLN A 249 0.11 -8.59 0.76
CA GLN A 249 0.94 -9.78 0.79
C GLN A 249 0.99 -10.48 -0.58
N THR A 250 2.19 -10.61 -1.15
CA THR A 250 2.39 -11.31 -2.43
C THR A 250 1.98 -12.76 -2.39
N GLU A 251 1.01 -13.14 -3.23
CA GLU A 251 0.69 -14.53 -3.48
C GLU A 251 1.62 -15.09 -4.56
N LEU A 252 2.25 -16.23 -4.28
CA LEU A 252 2.98 -16.96 -5.31
C LEU A 252 1.97 -17.58 -6.26
N PRO A 253 2.17 -17.46 -7.59
CA PRO A 253 1.37 -18.19 -8.54
C PRO A 253 1.46 -19.68 -8.17
N GLY A 254 0.30 -20.32 -8.01
CA GLY A 254 0.23 -21.77 -7.82
C GLY A 254 0.95 -22.47 -8.97
N LYS A 255 1.38 -23.74 -8.78
CA LYS A 255 2.04 -24.52 -9.84
C LYS A 255 1.23 -24.40 -11.13
N GLN A 256 1.74 -23.60 -12.07
CA GLN A 256 1.04 -23.35 -13.32
C GLN A 256 0.85 -24.70 -14.01
N THR A 257 -0.40 -25.06 -14.31
CA THR A 257 -0.67 -26.11 -15.28
C THR A 257 -0.04 -25.68 -16.60
N SER A 258 0.64 -26.60 -17.27
CA SER A 258 1.53 -26.40 -18.43
C SER A 258 0.86 -25.83 -19.71
N SER A 259 -0.29 -25.16 -19.59
CA SER A 259 -1.12 -24.63 -20.68
C SER A 259 -1.08 -23.09 -20.81
N VAL A 260 -0.39 -22.36 -19.93
CA VAL A 260 -0.35 -20.88 -20.03
C VAL A 260 0.65 -20.46 -21.11
N ARG A 261 0.15 -19.77 -22.14
CA ARG A 261 0.94 -19.32 -23.31
C ARG A 261 1.89 -18.15 -22.99
N TYR A 262 1.60 -17.39 -21.93
CA TYR A 262 2.31 -16.18 -21.52
C TYR A 262 2.62 -16.22 -20.01
N ASP A 263 3.69 -15.57 -19.58
CA ASP A 263 4.02 -15.44 -18.16
C ASP A 263 3.19 -14.31 -17.53
N ASP A 264 2.19 -14.68 -16.72
CA ASP A 264 1.27 -13.74 -16.08
C ASP A 264 1.81 -13.24 -14.73
N TRP A 265 2.94 -12.52 -14.78
CA TRP A 265 3.63 -12.02 -13.58
C TRP A 265 2.82 -10.99 -12.79
N ALA A 266 1.87 -10.30 -13.43
CA ALA A 266 0.99 -9.32 -12.80
C ALA A 266 -0.37 -9.88 -12.39
N GLY A 267 -0.64 -11.16 -12.69
CA GLY A 267 -1.91 -11.82 -12.35
C GLY A 267 -3.10 -11.32 -13.16
N VAL A 268 -2.93 -10.87 -14.40
CA VAL A 268 -3.95 -10.33 -15.30
C VAL A 268 -5.05 -11.33 -15.65
N GLU A 269 -4.74 -12.61 -15.87
CA GLU A 269 -5.73 -13.61 -16.27
C GLU A 269 -6.76 -13.86 -15.17
N GLY A 270 -8.05 -13.85 -15.52
CA GLY A 270 -9.12 -14.26 -14.62
C GLY A 270 -10.40 -13.43 -14.72
N THR A 271 -11.30 -13.64 -13.77
CA THR A 271 -12.54 -12.89 -13.65
C THR A 271 -12.40 -11.83 -12.57
N TYR A 272 -12.85 -10.61 -12.89
CA TYR A 272 -12.81 -9.46 -12.00
C TYR A 272 -14.21 -8.87 -11.86
N THR A 273 -14.48 -8.22 -10.73
CA THR A 273 -15.52 -7.19 -10.63
C THR A 273 -14.89 -5.85 -10.97
N CYS A 274 -15.29 -5.24 -12.08
CA CYS A 274 -14.92 -3.89 -12.45
C CYS A 274 -15.93 -2.91 -11.84
N SER A 275 -15.47 -2.01 -10.97
CA SER A 275 -16.30 -0.97 -10.35
C SER A 275 -15.81 0.42 -10.70
N PHE A 276 -16.73 1.34 -10.93
CA PHE A 276 -16.44 2.75 -11.22
C PHE A 276 -17.56 3.65 -10.70
N CYS A 277 -17.24 4.93 -10.53
CA CYS A 277 -18.23 5.95 -10.26
C CYS A 277 -18.00 7.21 -11.10
N PHE A 278 -19.06 7.96 -11.32
CA PHE A 278 -19.01 9.23 -12.05
C PHE A 278 -20.19 10.13 -11.64
N ILE A 279 -20.07 11.41 -11.96
CA ILE A 279 -21.13 12.40 -11.82
C ILE A 279 -21.67 12.82 -13.20
N ASP A 280 -22.86 13.41 -13.21
CA ASP A 280 -23.44 13.97 -14.44
C ASP A 280 -22.47 14.98 -15.07
N HIS A 281 -22.31 14.93 -16.40
CA HIS A 281 -21.33 15.75 -17.10
C HIS A 281 -21.61 17.25 -16.97
N ARG A 282 -22.88 17.67 -16.82
CA ARG A 282 -23.24 19.08 -16.60
C ARG A 282 -22.75 19.55 -15.25
N VAL A 283 -22.94 18.71 -14.22
CA VAL A 283 -22.47 18.96 -12.86
C VAL A 283 -20.94 19.01 -12.81
N LEU A 284 -20.28 18.10 -13.53
CA LEU A 284 -18.82 18.10 -13.67
C LEU A 284 -18.30 19.37 -14.35
N LEU A 285 -18.94 19.80 -15.44
CA LEU A 285 -18.57 21.03 -16.14
C LEU A 285 -18.81 22.27 -15.29
N GLU A 286 -19.93 22.34 -14.56
CA GLU A 286 -20.24 23.44 -13.64
C GLU A 286 -19.17 23.56 -12.53
N PHE A 287 -18.78 22.44 -11.92
CA PHE A 287 -17.70 22.42 -10.93
C PHE A 287 -16.35 22.92 -11.48
N ASN A 288 -16.09 22.67 -12.77
CA ASN A 288 -14.85 23.02 -13.44
C ASN A 288 -14.91 24.34 -14.23
N GLU A 289 -16.05 25.04 -14.25
CA GLU A 289 -16.27 26.25 -15.08
C GLU A 289 -15.40 27.44 -14.63
N GLN A 290 -15.12 27.53 -13.33
CA GLN A 290 -14.26 28.59 -12.81
C GLN A 290 -12.79 28.29 -13.17
N GLU A 291 -12.14 29.23 -13.88
CA GLU A 291 -10.69 29.29 -14.04
C GLU A 291 -10.04 29.65 -12.70
N VAL A 292 -9.96 28.65 -11.82
CA VAL A 292 -9.24 28.73 -10.56
C VAL A 292 -7.78 28.36 -10.84
N SER A 293 -6.84 29.12 -10.29
CA SER A 293 -5.42 28.74 -10.40
C SER A 293 -5.20 27.35 -9.79
N ASP A 294 -4.22 26.57 -10.28
CA ASP A 294 -3.94 25.21 -9.79
C ASP A 294 -3.73 25.09 -8.26
N ASN A 295 -3.47 26.21 -7.58
CA ASN A 295 -3.19 26.31 -6.15
C ASN A 295 -4.35 26.88 -5.31
N GLU A 296 -5.44 27.34 -5.93
CA GLU A 296 -6.59 27.87 -5.22
C GLU A 296 -7.66 26.78 -5.02
N PRO A 297 -8.24 26.66 -3.82
CA PRO A 297 -9.29 25.67 -3.57
C PRO A 297 -10.55 26.03 -4.36
N ARG A 298 -11.06 25.08 -5.15
CA ARG A 298 -12.37 25.19 -5.82
C ARG A 298 -13.50 25.20 -4.78
N ASP A 299 -14.64 25.80 -5.14
CA ASP A 299 -15.84 25.75 -4.31
C ASP A 299 -16.38 24.32 -4.24
N THR A 300 -16.43 23.76 -3.03
CA THR A 300 -16.88 22.39 -2.77
C THR A 300 -18.35 22.29 -2.37
N SER A 301 -19.08 23.40 -2.33
CA SER A 301 -20.48 23.47 -1.89
C SER A 301 -21.39 22.49 -2.64
N LEU A 302 -21.10 22.26 -3.93
CA LEU A 302 -21.78 21.27 -4.76
C LEU A 302 -21.79 19.86 -4.14
N PHE A 303 -20.67 19.42 -3.54
CA PHE A 303 -20.54 18.09 -2.98
C PHE A 303 -21.18 17.95 -1.59
N GLU A 304 -21.50 19.07 -0.95
CA GLU A 304 -22.21 19.14 0.33
C GLU A 304 -23.73 19.09 0.15
N ALA A 305 -24.21 19.36 -1.06
CA ALA A 305 -25.63 19.40 -1.39
C ALA A 305 -26.30 18.03 -1.22
N SER A 306 -27.49 18.02 -0.62
CA SER A 306 -28.25 16.79 -0.34
C SER A 306 -28.70 16.04 -1.60
N GLU A 307 -28.83 16.79 -2.69
CA GLU A 307 -29.23 16.37 -4.02
C GLU A 307 -28.04 15.94 -4.89
N PHE A 308 -26.80 16.06 -4.39
CA PHE A 308 -25.63 15.60 -5.11
C PHE A 308 -25.71 14.08 -5.33
N LEU A 309 -25.69 13.67 -6.60
CA LEU A 309 -25.75 12.28 -7.01
C LEU A 309 -24.49 11.87 -7.74
N GLU A 310 -23.81 10.88 -7.18
CA GLU A 310 -22.69 10.19 -7.79
C GLU A 310 -23.13 8.75 -8.10
N VAL A 311 -23.04 8.40 -9.37
CA VAL A 311 -23.49 7.12 -9.90
C VAL A 311 -22.37 6.11 -9.69
N PHE A 312 -22.68 5.02 -8.98
CA PHE A 312 -21.78 3.88 -8.82
C PHE A 312 -22.30 2.68 -9.62
N ARG A 313 -21.40 1.96 -10.29
CA ARG A 313 -21.69 0.77 -11.08
C ARG A 313 -20.59 -0.27 -10.89
N SER A 314 -21.00 -1.53 -10.94
CA SER A 314 -20.08 -2.67 -10.96
C SER A 314 -20.58 -3.72 -11.94
N PHE A 315 -19.66 -4.38 -12.66
CA PHE A 315 -19.97 -5.50 -13.53
C PHE A 315 -18.82 -6.52 -13.57
N PRO A 316 -19.09 -7.80 -13.83
CA PRO A 316 -18.05 -8.80 -14.03
C PRO A 316 -17.36 -8.60 -15.38
N VAL A 317 -16.04 -8.75 -15.40
CA VAL A 317 -15.21 -8.77 -16.61
C VAL A 317 -14.26 -9.96 -16.56
N SER A 318 -14.19 -10.72 -17.66
CA SER A 318 -13.19 -11.78 -17.83
C SER A 318 -12.03 -11.25 -18.67
N MET A 319 -10.83 -11.25 -18.10
CA MET A 319 -9.63 -10.70 -18.72
C MET A 319 -8.68 -11.81 -19.17
N HIS A 320 -8.17 -11.69 -20.39
CA HIS A 320 -7.20 -12.62 -20.97
C HIS A 320 -6.03 -11.89 -21.62
N ILE A 321 -4.85 -12.48 -21.52
CA ILE A 321 -3.61 -11.98 -22.12
C ILE A 321 -3.63 -12.25 -23.62
N THR A 322 -3.29 -11.23 -24.39
CA THR A 322 -3.22 -11.28 -25.86
C THR A 322 -1.81 -11.22 -26.40
N GLY A 323 -0.84 -10.75 -25.60
CA GLY A 323 0.56 -10.73 -25.98
C GLY A 323 1.43 -10.10 -24.90
N THR A 324 2.74 -10.13 -25.14
CA THR A 324 3.73 -9.49 -24.30
C THR A 324 4.77 -8.75 -25.15
N ASN A 325 5.38 -7.71 -24.59
CA ASN A 325 6.53 -7.03 -25.18
C ASN A 325 7.69 -6.98 -24.18
N ALA A 326 8.91 -7.23 -24.65
CA ALA A 326 10.08 -7.24 -23.78
C ALA A 326 10.29 -5.85 -23.17
N ASN A 327 10.49 -5.81 -21.85
CA ASN A 327 10.85 -4.60 -21.12
C ASN A 327 12.36 -4.67 -20.81
N PRO A 328 13.22 -3.87 -21.47
CA PRO A 328 14.67 -3.96 -21.28
C PRO A 328 15.14 -3.65 -19.85
N ARG A 329 14.37 -2.84 -19.10
CA ARG A 329 14.69 -2.49 -17.72
C ARG A 329 14.24 -3.57 -16.72
N HIS A 330 13.16 -4.28 -17.04
CA HIS A 330 12.65 -5.39 -16.24
C HIS A 330 12.53 -6.65 -17.11
N PRO A 331 13.65 -7.34 -17.43
CA PRO A 331 13.65 -8.47 -18.37
C PRO A 331 12.76 -9.64 -17.96
N THR A 332 12.49 -9.79 -16.66
CA THR A 332 11.61 -10.81 -16.08
C THR A 332 10.14 -10.41 -16.04
N ARG A 333 9.80 -9.17 -16.42
CA ARG A 333 8.45 -8.59 -16.32
C ARG A 333 8.14 -7.84 -17.62
N PRO A 334 7.93 -8.57 -18.74
CA PRO A 334 7.56 -7.95 -20.00
C PRO A 334 6.22 -7.23 -19.87
N ASP A 335 6.01 -6.17 -20.64
CA ASP A 335 4.71 -5.49 -20.69
C ASP A 335 3.65 -6.49 -21.18
N ILE A 336 2.53 -6.59 -20.46
CA ILE A 336 1.43 -7.52 -20.77
C ILE A 336 0.31 -6.75 -21.46
N PHE A 337 -0.19 -7.27 -22.59
CA PHE A 337 -1.38 -6.75 -23.27
C PHE A 337 -2.56 -7.67 -23.00
N PHE A 338 -3.73 -7.10 -22.67
CA PHE A 338 -4.91 -7.89 -22.33
C PHE A 338 -6.18 -7.37 -23.00
N LYS A 339 -7.18 -8.25 -23.06
CA LYS A 339 -8.55 -7.92 -23.44
C LYS A 339 -9.52 -8.42 -22.38
N GLY A 340 -10.49 -7.57 -22.04
CA GLY A 340 -11.59 -7.87 -21.14
C GLY A 340 -12.91 -8.02 -21.89
N ASN A 341 -13.66 -9.07 -21.55
CA ASN A 341 -15.00 -9.32 -22.08
C ASN A 341 -16.05 -9.13 -21.00
N VAL A 342 -17.13 -8.43 -21.33
CA VAL A 342 -18.31 -8.24 -20.47
C VAL A 342 -19.48 -8.88 -21.19
N HIS A 343 -20.07 -9.95 -20.64
CA HIS A 343 -21.22 -10.67 -21.24
C HIS A 343 -21.07 -10.98 -22.75
N ASN A 344 -19.89 -11.46 -23.19
CA ASN A 344 -19.55 -11.76 -24.58
C ASN A 344 -19.49 -10.57 -25.56
N MET A 345 -19.48 -9.32 -25.07
CA MET A 345 -19.10 -8.15 -25.84
C MET A 345 -17.65 -7.76 -25.53
N HIS A 346 -16.83 -7.56 -26.56
CA HIS A 346 -15.46 -7.07 -26.42
C HIS A 346 -15.50 -5.62 -25.98
N THR A 347 -15.15 -5.35 -24.72
CA THR A 347 -15.45 -4.05 -24.11
C THR A 347 -14.21 -3.41 -23.48
N MET A 348 -13.07 -4.08 -23.36
CA MET A 348 -11.87 -3.52 -22.71
C MET A 348 -10.57 -3.99 -23.36
N VAL A 349 -9.64 -3.07 -23.61
CA VAL A 349 -8.29 -3.36 -24.11
C VAL A 349 -7.29 -2.56 -23.31
N GLY A 350 -6.25 -3.22 -22.79
CA GLY A 350 -5.29 -2.56 -21.91
C GLY A 350 -3.90 -3.18 -21.88
N THR A 351 -3.05 -2.56 -21.07
CA THR A 351 -1.66 -2.91 -20.86
C THR A 351 -1.31 -2.85 -19.38
N VAL A 352 -0.48 -3.79 -18.94
CA VAL A 352 0.16 -3.80 -17.61
C VAL A 352 1.66 -3.73 -17.78
N ARG A 353 2.33 -2.81 -17.07
CA ARG A 353 3.78 -2.60 -17.17
C ARG A 353 4.41 -2.25 -15.82
N VAL A 354 5.69 -2.56 -15.66
CA VAL A 354 6.50 -2.00 -14.56
C VAL A 354 7.05 -0.65 -15.00
N ALA A 355 6.79 0.39 -14.22
CA ALA A 355 7.28 1.74 -14.46
C ALA A 355 8.66 1.99 -13.85
N GLU A 356 9.26 3.15 -14.14
CA GLU A 356 10.62 3.50 -13.69
C GLU A 356 10.78 3.56 -12.17
N ASP A 357 9.69 3.80 -11.44
CA ASP A 357 9.63 3.83 -9.97
C ASP A 357 9.28 2.46 -9.35
N ASP A 358 9.45 1.37 -10.10
CA ASP A 358 9.13 -0.02 -9.72
C ASP A 358 7.64 -0.25 -9.39
N THR A 359 6.76 0.69 -9.75
CA THR A 359 5.31 0.52 -9.61
C THR A 359 4.71 -0.23 -10.79
N ILE A 360 3.70 -1.06 -10.53
CA ILE A 360 2.97 -1.78 -11.58
C ILE A 360 1.80 -0.91 -12.02
N ARG A 361 1.77 -0.53 -13.29
CA ARG A 361 0.77 0.37 -13.88
C ARG A 361 -0.17 -0.36 -14.80
N TRP A 362 -1.42 0.03 -14.72
CA TRP A 362 -2.52 -0.49 -15.51
C TRP A 362 -3.11 0.66 -16.33
N SER A 363 -3.15 0.48 -17.64
CA SER A 363 -3.80 1.38 -18.58
C SER A 363 -4.81 0.59 -19.39
N PHE A 364 -6.03 1.09 -19.53
CA PHE A 364 -6.99 0.48 -20.45
C PHE A 364 -7.99 1.49 -21.02
N THR A 365 -8.57 1.11 -22.14
CA THR A 365 -9.72 1.77 -22.74
C THR A 365 -10.90 0.80 -22.81
N SER A 366 -12.11 1.34 -22.70
CA SER A 366 -13.33 0.56 -22.68
C SER A 366 -14.48 1.28 -23.40
N GLY A 367 -15.36 0.53 -24.06
CA GLY A 367 -16.54 1.09 -24.71
C GLY A 367 -17.34 0.06 -25.52
N GLU A 368 -18.30 0.54 -26.31
CA GLU A 368 -19.29 -0.29 -27.03
C GLU A 368 -19.08 -0.16 -28.55
N ASP A 369 -19.27 -1.26 -29.30
CA ASP A 369 -19.25 -1.29 -30.78
C ASP A 369 -18.06 -0.55 -31.43
N ASP A 370 -16.83 -0.88 -30.98
CA ASP A 370 -15.56 -0.26 -31.40
C ASP A 370 -15.41 1.25 -31.09
N GLN A 371 -16.36 1.86 -30.36
CA GLN A 371 -16.22 3.20 -29.81
C GLN A 371 -15.70 3.12 -28.38
N MET A 372 -14.44 3.52 -28.17
CA MET A 372 -13.87 3.64 -26.82
C MET A 372 -14.44 4.89 -26.14
N ILE A 373 -15.17 4.68 -25.05
CA ILE A 373 -15.90 5.73 -24.31
C ILE A 373 -15.16 6.12 -23.03
N TRP A 374 -14.44 5.17 -22.43
CA TRP A 374 -13.78 5.31 -21.15
C TRP A 374 -12.30 4.98 -21.28
N SER A 375 -11.47 5.69 -20.53
CA SER A 375 -10.07 5.34 -20.30
C SER A 375 -9.78 5.31 -18.80
N SER A 376 -8.81 4.51 -18.41
CA SER A 376 -8.38 4.39 -17.02
C SER A 376 -6.88 4.22 -16.95
N GLU A 377 -6.29 4.97 -16.02
CA GLU A 377 -4.93 4.81 -15.56
C GLU A 377 -4.94 4.48 -14.07
N GLY A 378 -4.21 3.44 -13.67
CA GLY A 378 -4.20 2.95 -12.30
C GLY A 378 -2.88 2.31 -11.90
N VAL A 379 -2.76 2.05 -10.60
CA VAL A 379 -1.59 1.45 -9.98
C VAL A 379 -2.02 0.20 -9.23
N GLN A 380 -1.23 -0.87 -9.32
CA GLN A 380 -1.44 -2.06 -8.51
C GLN A 380 -1.04 -1.78 -7.07
N ILE A 381 -1.99 -1.92 -6.14
CA ILE A 381 -1.72 -1.70 -4.72
C ILE A 381 -1.44 -3.05 -4.06
N GLY A 382 -0.25 -3.18 -3.49
CA GLY A 382 0.17 -4.44 -2.88
C GLY A 382 0.40 -5.53 -3.91
N ALA A 383 -0.07 -6.72 -3.63
CA ALA A 383 -0.04 -7.87 -4.53
C ALA A 383 -1.37 -8.14 -5.24
N GLY A 384 -2.38 -7.31 -4.97
CA GLY A 384 -3.75 -7.53 -5.41
C GLY A 384 -4.15 -6.60 -6.54
N ASP A 385 -5.36 -6.06 -6.38
CA ASP A 385 -6.15 -5.35 -7.37
C ASP A 385 -5.51 -4.03 -7.85
N PRO A 386 -5.59 -3.71 -9.16
CA PRO A 386 -5.27 -2.37 -9.62
C PRO A 386 -6.37 -1.39 -9.22
N VAL A 387 -5.91 -0.24 -8.69
CA VAL A 387 -6.76 0.87 -8.28
C VAL A 387 -6.43 2.10 -9.12
N GLY A 388 -7.45 2.64 -9.74
CA GLY A 388 -7.50 3.91 -10.46
C GLY A 388 -8.95 4.41 -10.46
N PRO A 389 -9.38 5.24 -11.42
CA PRO A 389 -10.79 5.60 -11.59
C PRO A 389 -11.71 4.37 -11.71
N PHE A 390 -11.13 3.23 -12.10
CA PHE A 390 -11.71 1.91 -11.97
C PHE A 390 -10.99 1.10 -10.90
N TRP A 391 -11.78 0.35 -10.14
CA TRP A 391 -11.28 -0.64 -9.20
C TRP A 391 -11.63 -2.03 -9.72
N LEU A 392 -10.60 -2.78 -10.10
CA LEU A 392 -10.75 -4.15 -10.61
C LEU A 392 -10.48 -5.14 -9.49
N ARG A 393 -11.53 -5.78 -8.96
CA ARG A 393 -11.39 -6.78 -7.90
C ARG A 393 -11.35 -8.19 -8.44
N LYS A 394 -10.21 -8.87 -8.35
CA LYS A 394 -10.07 -10.25 -8.84
C LYS A 394 -10.91 -11.20 -7.99
N HIS A 395 -11.62 -12.11 -8.64
CA HIS A 395 -12.34 -13.18 -7.96
C HIS A 395 -11.33 -14.26 -7.57
N THR A 396 -11.18 -14.52 -6.27
CA THR A 396 -10.45 -15.70 -5.80
C THR A 396 -11.26 -16.94 -6.15
N ALA A 397 -10.65 -17.91 -6.83
CA ALA A 397 -11.33 -19.16 -7.14
C ALA A 397 -11.88 -19.78 -5.84
N GLU A 398 -13.17 -20.09 -5.79
CA GLU A 398 -13.72 -20.91 -4.72
C GLU A 398 -12.96 -22.24 -4.75
N VAL A 399 -12.24 -22.55 -3.68
CA VAL A 399 -11.78 -23.92 -3.45
C VAL A 399 -13.06 -24.73 -3.29
N SER A 400 -13.42 -25.47 -4.35
CA SER A 400 -14.48 -26.47 -4.28
C SER A 400 -14.15 -27.40 -3.12
N GLY A 401 -14.89 -27.24 -2.01
CA GLY A 401 -14.79 -28.15 -0.89
C GLY A 401 -15.34 -29.50 -1.31
N ASP A 402 -14.43 -30.45 -1.51
CA ASP A 402 -14.73 -31.88 -1.47
C ASP A 402 -14.53 -32.41 -0.03
#